data_AF-A0A7V7EA61-F1
#
_entry.id   AF-A0A7V7EA61-F1
#
_cell.length_a   1.000
_cell.length_b   1.000
_cell.length_c   1.000
_cell.angle_alpha   90.00
_cell.angle_beta   90.00
_cell.angle_gamma   90.00
#
_symmetry.space_group_name_H-M   'P 1'
#
loop_
_entity.id
_entity.type
_entity.pdbx_description
1 polymer ?
#
loop_
_entity_poly.entity_id
_entity_poly.type
_entity_poly.pdbx_seq_one_letter_code
_entity_poly.pdbx_strand_id
1 'polypeptide(L)'
;MKKFAAIVMCLGLWACQRTPGEVVEKVLVDWGVKEEPEGYVTGSDRVFERLREVGRSEMRRMNYEARHGEVKFQEDAGIGGKFYKEVKVYEDCRPVDVRARAKSSKSERGYVGFIDYTYRIYQSARKSSRTEAEAETADTLTDIAGRDTYRYHFTGGGQWDGGEGELAKR
;
A
#
# COMPACT_ATOMS: atom_id res chain seq x y z
N MET A 1 23.14 18.12 50.18
CA MET A 1 21.75 18.16 49.66
C MET A 1 21.47 19.41 48.81
N LYS A 2 22.34 19.76 47.86
CA LYS A 2 22.17 20.95 46.98
C LYS A 2 22.32 20.65 45.49
N LYS A 3 22.62 19.40 45.12
CA LYS A 3 22.88 18.98 43.72
C LYS A 3 21.72 18.21 43.07
N PHE A 4 20.72 17.77 43.84
CA PHE A 4 19.55 17.05 43.31
C PHE A 4 18.41 17.96 42.83
N ALA A 5 18.36 19.22 43.30
CA ALA A 5 17.31 20.16 42.92
C ALA A 5 17.48 20.71 41.48
N ALA A 6 18.69 20.69 40.93
CA ALA A 6 18.98 21.24 39.60
C ALA A 6 18.54 20.31 38.45
N ILE A 7 18.42 19.00 38.69
CA ILE A 7 18.10 18.02 37.62
C ILE A 7 16.59 17.94 37.36
N VAL A 8 15.75 18.19 38.37
CA VAL A 8 14.28 18.19 38.22
C VAL A 8 13.79 19.45 37.48
N MET A 9 14.55 20.56 37.55
CA MET A 9 14.18 21.82 36.89
C MET A 9 14.46 21.82 35.37
N CYS A 10 15.36 20.97 34.88
CA CYS A 10 15.67 20.86 33.45
C CYS A 10 14.70 19.94 32.67
N LEU A 11 13.88 19.13 33.35
CA LEU A 11 12.89 18.25 32.71
C LEU A 11 11.55 18.93 32.39
N GLY A 12 11.32 20.17 32.86
CA GLY A 12 10.08 20.92 32.60
C GLY A 12 10.06 21.73 31.29
N LEU A 13 11.21 21.92 30.64
CA LEU A 13 11.35 22.83 29.49
C LEU A 13 11.20 22.16 28.12
N TRP A 14 10.90 20.85 28.08
CA TRP A 14 10.63 20.12 26.83
C TRP A 14 9.14 19.82 26.59
N ALA A 15 8.24 20.41 27.38
CA ALA A 15 6.79 20.23 27.23
C ALA A 15 6.09 21.31 26.39
N CYS A 16 6.82 22.28 25.82
CA CYS A 16 6.24 23.35 25.00
C CYS A 16 6.66 23.21 23.54
N GLN A 17 5.87 22.51 22.71
CA GLN A 17 5.86 22.78 21.26
C GLN A 17 4.65 22.24 20.47
N ARG A 18 3.46 22.11 21.07
CA ARG A 18 2.19 22.08 20.33
C ARG A 18 1.11 22.77 21.15
N THR A 19 0.82 24.02 20.82
CA THR A 19 -0.31 24.74 21.43
C THR A 19 -1.63 24.12 20.98
N PRO A 20 -2.62 23.91 21.88
CA PRO A 20 -3.93 23.35 21.53
C PRO A 20 -4.66 24.08 20.39
N GLY A 21 -4.38 25.39 20.23
CA GLY A 21 -4.97 26.23 19.19
C GLY A 21 -4.58 25.82 17.76
N GLU A 22 -3.35 25.33 17.55
CA GLU A 22 -2.87 24.92 16.22
C GLU A 22 -3.65 23.70 15.70
N VAL A 23 -4.03 22.79 16.59
CA VAL A 23 -4.88 21.63 16.25
C VAL A 23 -6.29 22.08 15.90
N VAL A 24 -6.85 23.04 16.64
CA VAL A 24 -8.20 23.58 16.38
C VAL A 24 -8.22 24.36 15.07
N GLU A 25 -7.20 25.17 14.79
CA GLU A 25 -7.08 25.91 13.53
C GLU A 25 -6.93 24.98 12.34
N LYS A 26 -6.08 23.95 12.45
CA LYS A 26 -5.94 22.93 11.41
C LYS A 26 -7.29 22.27 11.10
N VAL A 27 -8.03 21.91 12.14
CA VAL A 27 -9.38 21.36 11.98
C VAL A 27 -10.25 22.38 11.24
N LEU A 28 -10.34 23.63 11.68
CA LEU A 28 -11.18 24.65 11.04
C LEU A 28 -10.86 24.88 9.54
N VAL A 29 -9.59 24.79 9.15
CA VAL A 29 -9.16 24.84 7.74
C VAL A 29 -9.61 23.58 6.99
N ASP A 30 -9.41 22.37 7.54
CA ASP A 30 -9.93 21.11 6.96
C ASP A 30 -11.47 21.10 6.79
N TRP A 31 -12.20 21.93 7.52
CA TRP A 31 -13.66 22.10 7.40
C TRP A 31 -14.09 23.24 6.45
N GLY A 32 -13.15 23.97 5.84
CA GLY A 32 -13.45 25.10 4.95
C GLY A 32 -14.03 26.33 5.65
N VAL A 33 -13.84 26.43 6.98
CA VAL A 33 -14.33 27.56 7.80
C VAL A 33 -13.34 28.72 7.81
N LYS A 34 -12.06 28.44 7.54
CA LYS A 34 -10.96 29.41 7.50
C LYS A 34 -10.15 29.20 6.22
N GLU A 35 -9.63 30.29 5.65
CA GLU A 35 -8.73 30.22 4.50
C GLU A 35 -7.46 29.43 4.82
N GLU A 36 -6.96 28.69 3.83
CA GLU A 36 -5.76 27.88 3.96
C GLU A 36 -4.53 28.79 4.16
N PRO A 37 -3.81 28.68 5.29
CA PRO A 37 -2.58 29.43 5.48
C PRO A 37 -1.49 28.94 4.51
N GLU A 38 -0.54 29.82 4.17
CA GLU A 38 0.60 29.44 3.32
C GLU A 38 1.32 28.21 3.89
N GLY A 39 1.46 27.16 3.08
CA GLY A 39 2.10 25.89 3.48
C GLY A 39 1.17 24.86 4.15
N TYR A 40 -0.15 25.05 4.13
CA TYR A 40 -1.09 24.06 4.61
C TYR A 40 -1.06 22.76 3.77
N VAL A 41 -0.97 21.61 4.44
CA VAL A 41 -1.03 20.28 3.81
C VAL A 41 -2.30 19.59 4.26
N THR A 42 -3.20 19.30 3.32
CA THR A 42 -4.46 18.61 3.62
C THR A 42 -4.18 17.20 4.12
N GLY A 43 -5.13 16.63 4.87
CA GLY A 43 -5.01 15.23 5.29
C GLY A 43 -4.88 14.26 4.12
N SER A 44 -5.53 14.55 2.99
CA SER A 44 -5.41 13.80 1.74
C SER A 44 -4.01 13.85 1.14
N ASP A 45 -3.37 15.02 1.10
CA ASP A 45 -2.01 15.16 0.55
C ASP A 45 -1.00 14.37 1.36
N ARG A 46 -1.11 14.43 2.70
CA ARG A 46 -0.29 13.63 3.60
C ARG A 46 -0.46 12.12 3.37
N VAL A 47 -1.69 11.67 3.12
CA VAL A 47 -1.94 10.26 2.77
C VAL A 47 -1.34 9.93 1.42
N PHE A 48 -1.46 10.83 0.44
CA PHE A 48 -0.92 10.63 -0.90
C PHE A 48 0.60 10.45 -0.90
N GLU A 49 1.32 11.25 -0.11
CA GLU A 49 2.77 11.10 0.09
C GLU A 49 3.15 9.72 0.64
N ARG A 50 2.33 9.21 1.58
CA ARG A 50 2.54 7.90 2.22
C ARG A 50 2.18 6.71 1.34
N LEU A 51 1.28 6.87 0.38
CA LEU A 51 0.86 5.79 -0.51
C LEU A 51 2.02 5.15 -1.25
N ARG A 52 3.11 5.89 -1.53
CA ARG A 52 4.27 5.32 -2.21
C ARG A 52 4.99 4.28 -1.34
N GLU A 53 5.08 4.52 -0.04
CA GLU A 53 5.70 3.60 0.91
C GLU A 53 4.83 2.36 1.11
N VAL A 54 3.52 2.56 1.33
CA VAL A 54 2.52 1.48 1.39
C VAL A 54 2.58 0.65 0.11
N GLY A 55 2.62 1.32 -1.04
CA GLY A 55 2.73 0.73 -2.37
C GLY A 55 3.88 -0.26 -2.48
N ARG A 56 5.09 0.18 -2.11
CA ARG A 56 6.30 -0.66 -2.13
C ARG A 56 6.24 -1.82 -1.15
N SER A 57 5.70 -1.60 0.05
CA SER A 57 5.56 -2.65 1.06
C SER A 57 4.61 -3.75 0.57
N GLU A 58 3.44 -3.36 0.07
CA GLU A 58 2.43 -4.29 -0.42
C GLU A 58 2.86 -4.99 -1.70
N MET A 59 3.59 -4.32 -2.59
CA MET A 59 4.17 -4.97 -3.78
C MET A 59 5.09 -6.14 -3.40
N ARG A 60 5.92 -5.96 -2.37
CA ARG A 60 6.81 -7.02 -1.88
C ARG A 60 6.02 -8.18 -1.31
N ARG A 61 4.98 -7.91 -0.52
CA ARG A 61 4.09 -8.95 0.03
C ARG A 61 3.39 -9.72 -1.09
N MET A 62 2.75 -9.01 -2.02
CA MET A 62 2.05 -9.63 -3.15
C MET A 62 2.98 -10.47 -4.02
N ASN A 63 4.20 -10.00 -4.31
CA ASN A 63 5.18 -10.79 -5.08
C ASN A 63 5.68 -12.01 -4.29
N TYR A 64 5.82 -11.89 -2.97
CA TYR A 64 6.18 -13.02 -2.12
C TYR A 64 5.09 -14.10 -2.12
N GLU A 65 3.82 -13.72 -2.07
CA GLU A 65 2.70 -14.65 -2.15
C GLU A 65 2.57 -15.27 -3.55
N ALA A 66 2.70 -14.44 -4.60
CA ALA A 66 2.55 -14.86 -5.98
C ALA A 66 3.68 -15.80 -6.47
N ARG A 67 4.82 -15.87 -5.76
CA ARG A 67 5.97 -16.75 -6.13
C ARG A 67 5.58 -18.23 -6.31
N HIS A 68 4.53 -18.66 -5.61
CA HIS A 68 4.02 -20.03 -5.69
C HIS A 68 3.35 -20.30 -7.04
N GLY A 69 2.82 -19.26 -7.68
CA GLY A 69 2.24 -19.33 -9.02
C GLY A 69 1.04 -20.27 -9.15
N GLU A 70 0.63 -20.48 -10.39
CA GLU A 70 -0.38 -21.46 -10.77
C GLU A 70 0.20 -22.41 -11.82
N VAL A 71 0.04 -23.71 -11.63
CA VAL A 71 0.46 -24.69 -12.64
C VAL A 71 -0.66 -24.91 -13.66
N LYS A 72 -0.38 -24.56 -14.90
CA LYS A 72 -1.27 -24.72 -16.06
C LYS A 72 -0.82 -25.88 -16.94
N PHE A 73 -1.77 -26.42 -17.69
CA PHE A 73 -1.54 -27.47 -18.68
C PHE A 73 -1.66 -26.89 -20.09
N GLN A 74 -0.75 -27.27 -20.97
CA GLN A 74 -0.75 -26.95 -22.39
C GLN A 74 -0.80 -28.26 -23.17
N GLU A 75 -1.82 -28.42 -24.00
CA GLU A 75 -1.95 -29.55 -24.90
C GLU A 75 -0.95 -29.38 -26.06
N ASP A 76 -0.11 -30.39 -26.31
CA ASP A 76 0.68 -30.45 -27.54
C ASP A 76 -0.18 -31.07 -28.65
N ALA A 77 0.14 -30.81 -29.92
CA ALA A 77 -0.62 -31.31 -31.08
C ALA A 77 -0.64 -32.87 -31.26
N GLY A 78 -0.28 -33.64 -30.22
CA GLY A 78 -0.27 -35.10 -30.18
C GLY A 78 -0.97 -35.67 -28.93
N ILE A 79 -0.60 -36.89 -28.52
CA ILE A 79 -1.24 -37.65 -27.41
C ILE A 79 -0.76 -37.19 -26.02
N GLY A 80 -0.16 -36.00 -25.91
CA GLY A 80 0.45 -35.52 -24.68
C GLY A 80 0.28 -34.03 -24.50
N GLY A 81 0.43 -33.58 -23.27
CA GLY A 81 0.59 -32.15 -22.98
C GLY A 81 1.65 -31.93 -21.92
N LYS A 82 1.99 -30.68 -21.73
CA LYS A 82 3.03 -30.23 -20.81
C LYS A 82 2.44 -29.33 -19.74
N PHE A 83 3.05 -29.37 -18.58
CA PHE A 83 2.73 -28.48 -17.47
C PHE A 83 3.72 -27.32 -17.41
N TYR A 84 3.26 -26.17 -16.96
CA TYR A 84 4.10 -25.02 -16.68
C TYR A 84 3.54 -24.19 -15.54
N LYS A 85 4.42 -23.57 -14.75
CA LYS A 85 4.02 -22.62 -13.72
C LYS A 85 3.92 -21.22 -14.32
N GLU A 86 2.86 -20.52 -13.99
CA GLU A 86 2.63 -19.12 -14.30
C GLU A 86 2.70 -18.29 -13.01
N VAL A 87 3.48 -17.22 -13.00
CA VAL A 87 3.63 -16.32 -11.85
C VAL A 87 3.33 -14.90 -12.29
N LYS A 88 2.43 -14.22 -11.57
CA LYS A 88 2.21 -12.79 -11.70
C LYS A 88 3.22 -12.03 -10.84
N VAL A 89 4.02 -11.16 -11.46
CA VAL A 89 5.00 -10.32 -10.77
C VAL A 89 4.64 -8.85 -10.97
N TYR A 90 4.45 -8.13 -9.87
CA TYR A 90 4.28 -6.69 -9.86
C TYR A 90 5.64 -5.98 -9.95
N GLU A 91 5.77 -5.06 -10.88
CA GLU A 91 7.04 -4.39 -11.22
C GLU A 91 7.07 -2.91 -10.77
N ASP A 92 5.92 -2.24 -10.82
CA ASP A 92 5.80 -0.82 -10.46
C ASP A 92 4.52 -0.57 -9.66
N CYS A 93 4.58 0.42 -8.77
CA CYS A 93 3.45 0.87 -7.95
C CYS A 93 3.33 2.40 -8.00
N ARG A 94 2.13 2.90 -8.32
CA ARG A 94 1.87 4.35 -8.46
C ARG A 94 0.64 4.77 -7.66
N PRO A 95 0.79 5.68 -6.68
CA PRO A 95 -0.36 6.34 -6.07
C PRO A 95 -1.18 7.06 -7.14
N VAL A 96 -2.50 6.91 -7.11
CA VAL A 96 -3.40 7.48 -8.12
C VAL A 96 -4.33 8.52 -7.53
N ASP A 97 -4.91 8.24 -6.37
CA ASP A 97 -5.99 9.04 -5.81
C ASP A 97 -6.10 8.81 -4.30
N VAL A 98 -6.57 9.83 -3.58
CA VAL A 98 -6.94 9.75 -2.16
C VAL A 98 -8.28 10.42 -1.97
N ARG A 99 -9.19 9.72 -1.28
CA ARG A 99 -10.52 10.22 -0.97
C ARG A 99 -10.75 10.21 0.53
N ALA A 100 -11.31 11.31 1.05
CA ALA A 100 -11.84 11.31 2.40
C ALA A 100 -13.03 10.34 2.49
N ARG A 101 -13.02 9.48 3.51
CA ARG A 101 -14.14 8.58 3.80
C ARG A 101 -15.19 9.35 4.59
N ALA A 102 -16.41 9.43 4.04
CA ALA A 102 -17.52 10.08 4.73
C ALA A 102 -17.79 9.39 6.09
N LYS A 103 -18.11 10.19 7.11
CA LYS A 103 -18.47 9.70 8.45
C LYS A 103 -19.77 8.90 8.35
N SER A 104 -19.73 7.60 8.66
CA SER A 104 -20.93 6.80 8.91
C SER A 104 -21.11 6.62 10.42
N SER A 105 -22.32 6.33 10.88
CA SER A 105 -22.64 6.18 12.31
C SER A 105 -21.86 5.08 13.04
N LYS A 106 -21.14 4.23 12.31
CA LYS A 106 -20.33 3.10 12.83
C LYS A 106 -18.83 3.18 12.49
N SER A 107 -18.39 4.17 11.71
CA SER A 107 -17.00 4.27 11.25
C SER A 107 -16.36 5.57 11.72
N GLU A 108 -15.14 5.45 12.24
CA GLU A 108 -14.26 6.60 12.43
C GLU A 108 -13.97 7.26 11.08
N ARG A 109 -13.72 8.57 11.10
CA ARG A 109 -13.27 9.31 9.91
C ARG A 109 -11.92 8.77 9.45
N GLY A 110 -11.69 8.76 8.15
CA GLY A 110 -10.44 8.25 7.58
C GLY A 110 -10.29 8.60 6.11
N TYR A 111 -9.25 8.05 5.50
CA TYR A 111 -8.98 8.21 4.08
C TYR A 111 -8.93 6.86 3.39
N VAL A 112 -9.17 6.90 2.08
CA VAL A 112 -9.07 5.78 1.18
C VAL A 112 -8.07 6.17 0.10
N GLY A 113 -6.97 5.46 0.01
CA GLY A 113 -5.97 5.67 -1.04
C GLY A 113 -6.04 4.57 -2.10
N PHE A 114 -5.73 4.93 -3.34
CA PHE A 114 -5.69 4.03 -4.48
C PHE A 114 -4.29 3.96 -5.06
N ILE A 115 -3.80 2.75 -5.31
CA ILE A 115 -2.49 2.49 -5.92
C ILE A 115 -2.68 1.59 -7.13
N ASP A 116 -2.15 2.01 -8.27
CA ASP A 116 -2.03 1.19 -9.46
C ASP A 116 -0.75 0.38 -9.38
N TYR A 117 -0.88 -0.93 -9.58
CA TYR A 117 0.24 -1.86 -9.69
C TYR A 117 0.33 -2.37 -11.11
N THR A 118 1.47 -2.16 -11.76
CA THR A 118 1.72 -2.75 -13.07
C THR A 118 2.37 -4.11 -12.88
N TYR A 119 1.88 -5.12 -13.59
CA TYR A 119 2.39 -6.49 -13.50
C TYR A 119 2.75 -7.06 -14.86
N ARG A 120 3.59 -8.09 -14.82
CA ARG A 120 3.88 -9.00 -15.92
C ARG A 120 3.71 -10.44 -15.49
N ILE A 121 3.41 -11.28 -16.46
CA ILE A 121 3.31 -12.72 -16.26
C ILE A 121 4.61 -13.38 -16.71
N TYR A 122 5.14 -14.22 -15.84
CA TYR A 122 6.29 -15.08 -16.10
C TYR A 122 5.84 -16.53 -16.16
N GLN A 123 6.51 -17.32 -16.97
CA GLN A 123 6.27 -18.74 -17.10
C GLN A 123 7.54 -19.54 -16.84
N SER A 124 7.37 -20.75 -16.34
CA SER A 124 8.43 -21.74 -16.26
C SER A 124 8.59 -22.49 -17.58
N ALA A 125 9.72 -23.18 -17.72
CA ALA A 125 9.89 -24.18 -18.76
C ALA A 125 8.78 -25.25 -18.69
N ARG A 126 8.43 -25.79 -19.86
CA ARG A 126 7.42 -26.86 -20.00
C ARG A 126 7.96 -28.18 -19.46
N LYS A 127 7.19 -28.86 -18.62
CA LYS A 127 7.54 -30.14 -17.96
C LYS A 127 6.53 -31.23 -18.25
N SER A 128 6.97 -32.48 -18.08
CA SER A 128 6.14 -33.68 -18.26
C SER A 128 5.16 -33.93 -17.12
N SER A 129 5.44 -33.42 -15.92
CA SER A 129 4.60 -33.61 -14.75
C SER A 129 4.25 -32.29 -14.07
N ARG A 130 3.10 -32.27 -13.38
CA ARG A 130 2.64 -31.11 -12.60
C ARG A 130 3.63 -30.75 -11.49
N THR A 131 4.18 -31.75 -10.80
CA THR A 131 5.13 -31.57 -9.71
C THR A 131 6.45 -30.96 -10.17
N GLU A 132 6.96 -31.38 -11.33
CA GLU A 132 8.15 -30.76 -11.92
C GLU A 132 7.90 -29.30 -12.30
N ALA A 133 6.73 -28.99 -12.89
CA ALA A 133 6.37 -27.62 -13.26
C ALA A 133 6.24 -26.71 -12.02
N GLU A 134 5.67 -27.22 -10.92
CA GLU A 134 5.51 -26.46 -9.67
C GLU A 134 6.85 -26.05 -9.05
N ALA A 135 7.81 -27.00 -9.05
CA ALA A 135 9.16 -26.79 -8.52
C ALA A 135 10.03 -25.90 -9.41
N GLU A 136 9.72 -25.78 -10.70
CA GLU A 136 10.49 -24.99 -11.66
C GLU A 136 10.35 -23.49 -11.38
N THR A 137 11.39 -22.70 -11.67
CA THR A 137 11.29 -21.24 -11.53
C THR A 137 10.59 -20.64 -12.74
N ALA A 138 9.70 -19.67 -12.52
CA ALA A 138 9.04 -18.93 -13.61
C ALA A 138 9.87 -17.67 -13.93
N ASP A 139 10.83 -17.81 -14.83
CA ASP A 139 11.78 -16.76 -15.23
C ASP A 139 11.61 -16.31 -16.69
N THR A 140 10.81 -17.05 -17.47
CA THR A 140 10.54 -16.70 -18.88
C THR A 140 9.47 -15.64 -18.93
N LEU A 141 9.85 -14.44 -19.38
CA LEU A 141 8.92 -13.33 -19.53
C LEU A 141 7.92 -13.62 -20.67
N THR A 142 6.65 -13.29 -20.44
CA THR A 142 5.60 -13.33 -21.46
C THR A 142 5.22 -11.92 -21.92
N ASP A 143 4.51 -11.84 -23.04
CA ASP A 143 3.92 -10.58 -23.53
C ASP A 143 2.67 -10.14 -22.74
N ILE A 144 2.26 -10.92 -21.72
CA ILE A 144 1.10 -10.61 -20.90
C ILE A 144 1.53 -9.64 -19.80
N ALA A 145 1.09 -8.40 -19.94
CA ALA A 145 1.21 -7.36 -18.94
C ALA A 145 -0.18 -6.81 -18.59
N GLY A 146 -0.30 -6.24 -17.41
CA GLY A 146 -1.55 -5.61 -17.00
C GLY A 146 -1.36 -4.66 -15.84
N ARG A 147 -2.49 -4.18 -15.34
CA ARG A 147 -2.54 -3.25 -14.23
C ARG A 147 -3.71 -3.58 -13.34
N ASP A 148 -3.44 -3.69 -12.05
CA ASP A 148 -4.44 -3.89 -11.01
C ASP A 148 -4.45 -2.65 -10.10
N THR A 149 -5.63 -2.09 -9.82
CA THR A 149 -5.77 -0.99 -8.86
C THR A 149 -6.20 -1.56 -7.51
N TYR A 150 -5.48 -1.22 -6.45
CA TYR A 150 -5.82 -1.62 -5.09
C TYR A 150 -6.20 -0.42 -4.24
N ARG A 151 -7.11 -0.66 -3.30
CA ARG A 151 -7.62 0.30 -2.34
C ARG A 151 -7.06 0.00 -0.95
N TYR A 152 -6.62 1.05 -0.26
CA TYR A 152 -6.04 1.01 1.07
C TYR A 152 -6.77 1.95 2.03
N HIS A 153 -6.87 1.53 3.29
CA HIS A 153 -7.56 2.27 4.34
C HIS A 153 -6.58 3.01 5.24
N PHE A 154 -6.92 4.24 5.59
CA PHE A 154 -6.15 5.09 6.48
C PHE A 154 -7.05 5.65 7.57
N THR A 155 -6.49 5.81 8.76
CA THR A 155 -7.14 6.46 9.90
C THR A 155 -7.35 7.95 9.64
N GLY A 156 -8.12 8.63 10.49
CA GLY A 156 -8.33 10.08 10.42
C GLY A 156 -7.02 10.90 10.54
N GLY A 157 -5.97 10.33 11.13
CA GLY A 157 -4.63 10.95 11.19
C GLY A 157 -3.77 10.70 9.93
N GLY A 158 -4.27 9.92 8.97
CA GLY A 158 -3.55 9.53 7.75
C GLY A 158 -2.56 8.39 7.95
N GLN A 159 -2.70 7.59 9.00
CA GLN A 159 -1.90 6.37 9.21
C GLN A 159 -2.56 5.21 8.48
N TRP A 160 -1.74 4.44 7.74
CA TRP A 160 -2.16 3.14 7.22
C TRP A 160 -2.34 2.18 8.40
N ASP A 161 -3.42 1.40 8.37
CA ASP A 161 -3.74 0.40 9.39
C ASP A 161 -2.90 -0.89 9.29
N GLY A 162 -2.11 -1.04 8.21
CA GLY A 162 -1.35 -2.25 7.91
C GLY A 162 -2.20 -3.34 7.24
N GLY A 163 -3.45 -3.04 6.91
CA GLY A 163 -4.36 -3.95 6.22
C GLY A 163 -3.98 -4.16 4.76
N GLU A 164 -4.28 -5.35 4.26
CA GLU A 164 -4.05 -5.72 2.86
C GLU A 164 -4.87 -4.86 1.90
N GLY A 165 -4.31 -4.63 0.72
CA GLY A 165 -5.03 -3.94 -0.34
C GLY A 165 -6.25 -4.72 -0.83
N GLU A 166 -7.35 -4.02 -1.02
CA GLU A 166 -8.54 -4.58 -1.66
C GLU A 166 -8.53 -4.28 -3.15
N LEU A 167 -8.66 -5.30 -4.00
CA LEU A 167 -8.73 -5.10 -5.45
C LEU A 167 -9.94 -4.23 -5.79
N ALA A 168 -9.67 -3.05 -6.35
CA ALA A 168 -10.67 -2.09 -6.77
C ALA A 168 -10.95 -2.26 -8.26
N LYS A 169 -12.19 -2.57 -8.61
CA LYS A 169 -12.63 -2.48 -10.01
C LYS A 169 -12.79 -1.00 -10.35
N ARG A 170 -11.95 -0.50 -11.25
CA ARG A 170 -12.09 0.82 -11.88
C ARG A 170 -12.41 0.66 -13.35
#